data_AF-A0A9E6W6M1-F1
#
_entry.id   AF-A0A9E6W6M1-F1
#
_cell.length_a   1.000
_cell.length_b   1.000
_cell.length_c   1.000
_cell.angle_alpha   90.00
_cell.angle_beta   90.00
_cell.angle_gamma   90.00
#
_symmetry.space_group_name_H-M   'P 1'
#
loop_
_entity.id
_entity.type
_entity.pdbx_description
1 polymer ?
#
loop_
_entity_poly.entity_id
_entity_poly.type
_entity_poly.pdbx_seq_one_letter_code
_entity_poly.pdbx_strand_id
1 'polypeptide(L)'
;AHHNRNMTDDMIKALAKNGGVIQICLLDVYIKDPDTTSVRYKKEKELNRIYETRYQSMTDEEKKNLREEWRSMRENYPNVLPTVPDCVDHIDYVKNLVGIDYVGIGSDFDGGGGVDGCADVSEFPNITAEMLKRGYTEEEIRKVWGGNFFRVFKQVEMLANQRN
;
A
#
# COMPACT_ATOMS: atom_id res chain seq x y z
N ALA A 1 4.78 9.06 -0.51
CA ALA A 1 6.09 8.70 0.08
C ALA A 1 7.15 8.51 -1.00
N HIS A 2 8.40 8.82 -0.67
CA HIS A 2 9.58 8.49 -1.46
C HIS A 2 10.09 7.11 -1.05
N HIS A 3 9.63 6.09 -1.78
CA HIS A 3 9.97 4.70 -1.49
C HIS A 3 10.29 3.93 -2.76
N ASN A 4 11.34 3.10 -2.75
CA ASN A 4 11.79 2.33 -3.91
C ASN A 4 10.77 1.24 -4.38
N ARG A 5 9.72 1.00 -3.60
CA ARG A 5 8.59 0.13 -3.97
C ARG A 5 7.47 0.88 -4.69
N ASN A 6 7.47 2.21 -4.62
CA ASN A 6 6.52 3.03 -5.36
C ASN A 6 6.96 3.19 -6.81
N MET A 7 5.99 3.35 -7.70
CA MET A 7 6.23 3.56 -9.12
C MET A 7 6.68 5.00 -9.37
N THR A 8 7.62 5.20 -10.28
CA THR A 8 7.91 6.54 -10.80
C THR A 8 6.80 6.99 -11.74
N ASP A 9 6.72 8.30 -12.01
CA ASP A 9 5.77 8.86 -12.98
C ASP A 9 5.87 8.18 -14.36
N ASP A 10 7.09 7.89 -14.82
CA ASP A 10 7.31 7.23 -16.11
C ASP A 10 6.78 5.79 -16.11
N MET A 11 6.93 5.07 -15.00
CA MET A 11 6.34 3.74 -14.85
C MET A 11 4.80 3.82 -14.83
N ILE A 12 4.23 4.79 -14.12
CA ILE A 12 2.77 5.02 -14.06
C ILE A 12 2.23 5.31 -15.46
N LYS A 13 2.84 6.24 -16.19
CA LYS A 13 2.49 6.59 -17.58
C LYS A 13 2.66 5.40 -18.52
N ALA A 14 3.74 4.63 -18.39
CA ALA A 14 3.97 3.45 -19.23
C ALA A 14 2.90 2.37 -19.00
N LEU A 15 2.52 2.12 -17.74
CA LEU A 15 1.46 1.16 -17.42
C LEU A 15 0.11 1.63 -17.98
N ALA A 16 -0.22 2.91 -17.81
CA ALA A 16 -1.45 3.49 -18.35
C ALA A 16 -1.51 3.42 -19.89
N LYS A 17 -0.39 3.74 -20.56
CA LYS A 17 -0.27 3.64 -22.03
C LYS A 17 -0.53 2.21 -22.54
N ASN A 18 -0.18 1.20 -21.74
CA ASN A 18 -0.43 -0.21 -22.05
C ASN A 18 -1.81 -0.70 -21.59
N GLY A 19 -2.68 0.20 -21.12
CA GLY A 19 -4.03 -0.15 -20.70
C GLY A 19 -4.11 -0.87 -19.35
N GLY A 20 -3.06 -0.83 -18.53
CA GLY A 20 -3.04 -1.51 -17.23
C GLY A 20 -3.93 -0.85 -16.16
N VAL A 21 -3.74 -1.27 -14.91
CA VAL A 21 -4.32 -0.65 -13.71
C VAL A 21 -3.31 -0.69 -12.56
N ILE A 22 -3.23 0.39 -11.78
CA ILE A 22 -2.37 0.50 -10.58
C ILE A 22 -3.28 0.36 -9.36
N GLN A 23 -3.13 -0.73 -8.64
CA GLN A 23 -3.81 -0.97 -7.37
C GLN A 23 -3.00 -0.31 -6.25
N ILE A 24 -3.52 0.78 -5.66
CA ILE A 24 -2.83 1.52 -4.59
C ILE A 24 -2.70 0.63 -3.35
N CYS A 25 -1.46 0.48 -2.88
CA CYS A 25 -1.09 -0.35 -1.73
C CYS A 25 -1.20 0.43 -0.42
N LEU A 26 -1.91 -0.11 0.57
CA LEU A 26 -2.18 0.57 1.85
C LEU A 26 -1.10 0.30 2.91
N LEU A 27 0.14 0.01 2.49
CA LEU A 27 1.25 -0.21 3.39
C LEU A 27 1.84 1.14 3.84
N ASP A 28 2.03 1.30 5.15
CA ASP A 28 2.34 2.56 5.83
C ASP A 28 3.46 3.39 5.18
N VAL A 29 4.67 2.83 5.06
CA VAL A 29 5.86 3.50 4.52
C VAL A 29 5.79 3.72 3.00
N TYR A 30 4.83 3.10 2.31
CA TYR A 30 4.58 3.37 0.89
C TYR A 30 3.64 4.56 0.71
N ILE A 31 2.75 4.81 1.68
CA ILE A 31 1.83 5.94 1.67
C ILE A 31 2.53 7.21 2.16
N LYS A 32 3.15 7.19 3.34
CA LYS A 32 3.78 8.37 3.96
C LYS A 32 5.23 8.11 4.34
N ASP A 33 6.09 9.12 4.15
CA ASP A 33 7.47 9.02 4.61
C ASP A 33 7.49 8.90 6.13
N PRO A 34 8.20 7.90 6.70
CA PRO A 34 8.25 7.74 8.15
C PRO A 34 9.01 8.89 8.79
N ASP A 35 8.67 9.24 10.03
CA ASP A 35 9.49 10.14 10.83
C ASP A 35 10.80 9.44 11.23
N THR A 36 11.84 9.73 10.45
CA THR A 36 13.19 9.17 10.65
C THR A 36 13.86 9.62 11.95
N THR A 37 13.33 10.67 12.60
CA THR A 37 13.86 11.16 13.87
C THR A 37 13.29 10.42 15.06
N SER A 38 12.14 9.75 14.90
CA SER A 38 11.43 9.04 15.95
C SER A 38 12.27 7.91 16.56
N VAL A 39 12.04 7.66 17.85
CA VAL A 39 12.68 6.56 18.59
C VAL A 39 12.28 5.21 17.97
N ARG A 40 11.02 5.08 17.57
CA ARG A 40 10.49 3.89 16.87
C ARG A 40 11.31 3.58 15.62
N TYR A 41 11.42 4.53 14.69
CA TYR A 41 12.10 4.32 13.41
C TYR A 41 13.55 3.88 13.60
N LYS A 42 14.28 4.52 14.53
CA LYS A 42 15.66 4.18 14.85
C LYS A 42 15.79 2.75 15.38
N LYS A 43 14.91 2.34 16.31
CA LYS A 43 14.89 0.98 16.87
C LYS A 43 14.50 -0.07 15.82
N GLU A 44 13.47 0.20 15.03
CA GLU A 44 13.02 -0.69 13.96
C GLU A 44 14.11 -0.90 12.92
N LYS A 45 14.83 0.16 12.53
CA LYS A 45 15.98 0.06 11.61
C LYS A 45 17.12 -0.78 12.18
N GLU A 46 17.41 -0.66 13.47
CA GLU A 46 18.40 -1.48 14.15
C GLU A 46 17.99 -2.96 14.20
N LEU A 47 16.74 -3.24 14.60
CA LEU A 47 16.21 -4.59 14.68
C LEU A 47 16.11 -5.26 13.31
N ASN A 48 15.69 -4.53 12.27
CA ASN A 48 15.70 -5.01 10.89
C ASN A 48 17.10 -5.35 10.42
N ARG A 49 18.10 -4.50 10.72
CA ARG A 49 19.50 -4.80 10.38
C ARG A 49 19.97 -6.09 11.06
N ILE A 50 19.64 -6.30 12.34
CA ILE A 50 19.97 -7.54 13.04
C ILE A 50 19.28 -8.73 12.37
N TYR A 51 17.99 -8.60 12.06
CA TYR A 51 17.22 -9.65 11.40
C TYR A 51 17.84 -10.03 10.05
N GLU A 52 18.07 -9.06 9.17
CA GLU A 52 18.60 -9.29 7.82
C GLU A 52 20.02 -9.88 7.83
N THR A 53 20.88 -9.45 8.76
CA THR A 53 22.30 -9.83 8.76
C THR A 53 22.62 -11.05 9.61
N ARG A 54 21.84 -11.34 10.66
CA ARG A 54 22.20 -12.36 11.67
C ARG A 54 21.14 -13.43 11.89
N TYR A 55 19.86 -13.19 11.55
CA TYR A 55 18.75 -14.08 11.97
C TYR A 55 18.95 -15.55 11.63
N GLN A 56 19.48 -15.85 10.43
CA GLN A 56 19.71 -17.23 9.99
C GLN A 56 20.79 -17.96 10.81
N SER A 57 21.75 -17.21 11.35
CA SER A 57 22.85 -17.74 12.18
C SER A 57 22.53 -17.77 13.68
N MET A 58 21.40 -17.19 14.10
CA MET A 58 21.02 -17.10 15.51
C MET A 58 20.49 -18.42 16.05
N THR A 59 20.85 -18.70 17.31
CA THR A 59 20.24 -19.75 18.13
C THR A 59 18.76 -19.46 18.39
N ASP A 60 18.01 -20.47 18.83
CA ASP A 60 16.59 -20.29 19.13
C ASP A 60 16.32 -19.31 20.27
N GLU A 61 17.22 -19.26 21.27
CA GLU A 61 17.12 -18.30 22.37
C GLU A 61 17.39 -16.87 21.89
N GLU A 62 18.40 -16.67 21.04
CA GLU A 62 18.66 -15.36 20.43
C GLU A 62 17.47 -14.90 19.56
N LYS A 63 16.87 -15.80 18.77
CA LYS A 63 15.67 -15.48 17.97
C LYS A 63 14.48 -15.14 18.86
N LYS A 64 14.34 -15.81 20.01
CA LYS A 64 13.30 -15.51 21.00
C LYS A 64 13.51 -14.12 21.61
N ASN A 65 14.72 -13.80 22.04
CA ASN A 65 15.06 -12.47 22.56
C ASN A 65 14.79 -11.38 21.53
N LEU A 66 15.17 -11.59 20.26
CA LEU A 66 14.88 -10.65 19.18
C LEU A 66 13.36 -10.43 19.01
N ARG A 67 12.54 -11.49 19.07
CA ARG A 67 11.08 -11.37 19.01
C ARG A 67 10.50 -10.59 20.21
N GLU A 68 11.07 -10.77 21.39
CA GLU A 68 10.67 -10.04 22.59
C GLU A 68 11.05 -8.55 22.49
N GLU A 69 12.23 -8.23 21.96
CA GLU A 69 12.63 -6.85 21.65
C GLU A 69 11.69 -6.19 20.64
N TRP A 70 11.33 -6.91 19.55
CA TRP A 70 10.32 -6.45 18.59
C TRP A 70 8.97 -6.18 19.24
N ARG A 71 8.52 -7.05 20.16
CA ARG A 71 7.26 -6.86 20.89
C ARG A 71 7.33 -5.64 21.79
N SER A 72 8.38 -5.53 22.60
CA SER A 72 8.61 -4.40 23.50
C SER A 72 8.73 -3.08 22.74
N MET A 73 9.40 -3.06 21.59
CA MET A 73 9.48 -1.87 20.73
C MET A 73 8.09 -1.44 20.25
N ARG A 74 7.26 -2.38 19.76
CA ARG A 74 5.91 -2.08 19.27
C ARG A 74 4.98 -1.56 20.36
N GLU A 75 5.10 -2.08 21.59
CA GLU A 75 4.29 -1.67 22.73
C GLU A 75 4.70 -0.29 23.26
N ASN A 76 6.00 -0.05 23.45
CA ASN A 76 6.52 1.19 24.02
C ASN A 76 6.59 2.35 23.04
N TYR A 77 6.65 2.05 21.73
CA TYR A 77 6.76 3.03 20.65
C TYR A 77 5.77 2.68 19.55
N PRO A 78 4.46 2.90 19.77
CA PRO A 78 3.42 2.58 18.78
C PRO A 78 3.67 3.31 17.45
N ASN A 79 3.26 2.68 16.35
CA ASN A 79 3.42 3.27 15.02
C ASN A 79 2.43 4.43 14.83
N VAL A 80 2.88 5.50 14.19
CA VAL A 80 1.98 6.55 13.71
C VAL A 80 1.68 6.23 12.25
N LEU A 81 0.51 5.65 12.02
CA LEU A 81 0.10 5.23 10.69
C LEU A 81 -0.27 6.44 9.83
N PRO A 82 -0.09 6.36 8.50
CA PRO A 82 -0.82 7.22 7.58
C PRO A 82 -2.33 7.05 7.78
N THR A 83 -3.11 8.01 7.32
CA THR A 83 -4.57 8.04 7.44
C THR A 83 -5.25 7.68 6.12
N VAL A 84 -6.57 7.43 6.16
CA VAL A 84 -7.38 7.30 4.93
C VAL A 84 -7.18 8.48 3.96
N PRO A 85 -7.20 9.76 4.38
CA PRO A 85 -6.83 10.88 3.51
C PRO A 85 -5.45 10.73 2.84
N ASP A 86 -4.42 10.30 3.57
CA ASP A 86 -3.09 10.08 2.97
C ASP A 86 -3.14 8.98 1.88
N CYS A 87 -3.97 7.95 2.06
CA CYS A 87 -4.20 6.94 1.03
C CYS A 87 -4.92 7.51 -0.20
N VAL A 88 -5.95 8.35 0.01
CA VAL A 88 -6.70 8.96 -1.10
C VAL A 88 -5.85 9.99 -1.85
N ASP A 89 -4.86 10.63 -1.19
CA ASP A 89 -3.87 11.47 -1.88
C ASP A 89 -3.08 10.70 -2.95
N HIS A 90 -2.77 9.42 -2.73
CA HIS A 90 -2.13 8.58 -3.74
C HIS A 90 -3.08 8.23 -4.89
N ILE A 91 -4.36 7.97 -4.60
CA ILE A 91 -5.39 7.75 -5.62
C ILE A 91 -5.52 9.01 -6.49
N ASP A 92 -5.60 10.19 -5.86
CA ASP A 92 -5.66 11.49 -6.54
C ASP A 92 -4.42 11.73 -7.40
N TYR A 93 -3.23 11.40 -6.90
CA TYR A 93 -1.99 11.56 -7.66
C TYR A 93 -2.01 10.76 -8.97
N VAL A 94 -2.34 9.47 -8.91
CA VAL A 94 -2.40 8.63 -10.12
C VAL A 94 -3.55 9.07 -11.02
N LYS A 95 -4.73 9.39 -10.46
CA LYS A 95 -5.87 9.93 -11.21
C LYS A 95 -5.49 11.19 -11.99
N ASN A 96 -4.79 12.13 -11.36
CA ASN A 96 -4.40 13.39 -12.00
C ASN A 96 -3.30 13.20 -13.05
N LEU A 97 -2.45 12.19 -12.89
CA LEU A 97 -1.34 11.93 -13.81
C LEU A 97 -1.77 11.19 -15.09
N VAL A 98 -2.64 10.18 -14.96
CA VAL A 98 -2.99 9.30 -16.08
C VAL A 98 -4.50 9.11 -16.30
N GLY A 99 -5.34 9.58 -15.39
CA GLY A 99 -6.80 9.43 -15.44
C GLY A 99 -7.32 8.32 -14.52
N ILE A 100 -8.61 8.42 -14.18
CA ILE A 100 -9.27 7.50 -13.22
C ILE A 100 -9.34 6.05 -13.71
N ASP A 101 -9.25 5.82 -15.02
CA ASP A 101 -9.38 4.48 -15.62
C ASP A 101 -8.20 3.54 -15.32
N TYR A 102 -7.15 4.06 -14.68
CA TYR A 102 -5.90 3.35 -14.41
C TYR A 102 -5.62 3.18 -12.91
N VAL A 103 -6.60 3.47 -12.04
CA VAL A 103 -6.45 3.43 -10.59
C VAL A 103 -7.34 2.34 -10.00
N GLY A 104 -6.88 1.67 -8.95
CA GLY A 104 -7.72 0.91 -8.04
C GLY A 104 -7.05 0.71 -6.69
N ILE A 105 -7.48 -0.30 -5.92
CA ILE A 105 -7.05 -0.52 -4.53
C ILE A 105 -6.52 -1.95 -4.36
N GLY A 106 -5.40 -2.10 -3.65
CA GLY A 106 -4.87 -3.39 -3.21
C GLY A 106 -4.37 -3.27 -1.78
N SER A 107 -5.17 -3.65 -0.79
CA SER A 107 -4.91 -3.29 0.62
C SER A 107 -3.62 -3.84 1.20
N ASP A 108 -3.14 -4.99 0.72
CA ASP A 108 -2.05 -5.74 1.36
C ASP A 108 -2.38 -6.14 2.83
N PHE A 109 -3.67 -6.29 3.14
CA PHE A 109 -4.10 -6.86 4.42
C PHE A 109 -3.51 -8.25 4.61
N ASP A 110 -3.19 -8.59 5.85
CA ASP A 110 -2.39 -9.77 6.26
C ASP A 110 -0.94 -9.80 5.71
N GLY A 111 -0.57 -8.87 4.81
CA GLY A 111 0.79 -8.66 4.29
C GLY A 111 1.54 -7.49 4.95
N GLY A 112 0.87 -6.72 5.82
CA GLY A 112 1.43 -5.53 6.49
C GLY A 112 0.74 -4.22 6.11
N GLY A 113 -0.24 -4.27 5.21
CA GLY A 113 -1.09 -3.13 4.88
C GLY A 113 -2.10 -2.78 5.98
N GLY A 114 -2.62 -1.56 5.88
CA GLY A 114 -3.54 -0.95 6.84
C GLY A 114 -3.11 0.47 7.18
N VAL A 115 -4.08 1.38 7.22
CA VAL A 115 -3.89 2.79 7.58
C VAL A 115 -4.85 3.17 8.71
N ASP A 116 -4.60 4.28 9.40
CA ASP A 116 -5.53 4.81 10.39
C ASP A 116 -6.87 5.16 9.72
N GLY A 117 -7.94 4.58 10.26
CA GLY A 117 -9.28 4.58 9.69
C GLY A 117 -9.53 3.55 8.57
N CYS A 118 -8.57 2.68 8.26
CA CYS A 118 -8.79 1.48 7.45
C CYS A 118 -7.82 0.36 7.84
N ALA A 119 -8.04 -0.21 9.03
CA ALA A 119 -7.23 -1.27 9.60
C ALA A 119 -7.53 -2.66 9.01
N ASP A 120 -8.77 -2.86 8.56
CA ASP A 120 -9.23 -4.13 7.96
C ASP A 120 -10.33 -3.92 6.90
N VAL A 121 -10.79 -5.04 6.33
CA VAL A 121 -11.79 -5.05 5.24
C VAL A 121 -13.13 -4.42 5.62
N SER A 122 -13.50 -4.41 6.90
CA SER A 122 -14.76 -3.82 7.36
C SER A 122 -14.74 -2.29 7.27
N GLU A 123 -13.56 -1.69 7.21
CA GLU A 123 -13.35 -0.23 7.20
C GLU A 123 -13.13 0.35 5.79
N PHE A 124 -13.15 -0.46 4.73
CA PHE A 124 -13.15 0.03 3.34
C PHE A 124 -14.18 1.13 3.02
N PRO A 125 -15.38 1.16 3.62
CA PRO A 125 -16.31 2.28 3.46
C PRO A 125 -15.71 3.65 3.82
N ASN A 126 -14.71 3.72 4.70
CA ASN A 126 -14.06 4.98 5.08
C ASN A 126 -13.27 5.58 3.90
N ILE A 127 -12.63 4.74 3.06
CA ILE A 127 -11.98 5.19 1.82
C ILE A 127 -13.02 5.77 0.86
N THR A 128 -14.14 5.06 0.70
CA THR A 128 -15.25 5.54 -0.15
C THR A 128 -15.80 6.88 0.35
N ALA A 129 -15.98 7.03 1.67
CA ALA A 129 -16.46 8.26 2.28
C ALA A 129 -15.49 9.43 2.01
N GLU A 130 -14.19 9.21 2.12
CA GLU A 130 -13.18 10.24 1.80
C GLU A 130 -13.16 10.57 0.30
N MET A 131 -13.30 9.58 -0.59
CA MET A 131 -13.44 9.83 -2.04
C MET A 131 -14.68 10.68 -2.36
N LEU A 132 -15.84 10.36 -1.77
CA LEU A 132 -17.07 11.13 -1.94
C LEU A 132 -16.90 12.57 -1.45
N LYS A 133 -16.26 12.76 -0.29
CA LYS A 133 -15.95 14.08 0.27
C LYS A 133 -15.04 14.90 -0.64
N ARG A 134 -14.17 14.25 -1.42
CA ARG A 134 -13.31 14.88 -2.44
C ARG A 134 -14.00 15.09 -3.80
N GLY A 135 -15.29 14.75 -3.91
CA GLY A 135 -16.09 15.00 -5.10
C GLY A 135 -15.95 13.94 -6.19
N TYR A 136 -15.46 12.74 -5.85
CA TYR A 136 -15.52 11.61 -6.79
C TYR A 136 -16.98 11.26 -7.10
N THR A 137 -17.25 11.02 -8.37
CA THR A 137 -18.56 10.51 -8.79
C THR A 137 -18.70 9.03 -8.43
N GLU A 138 -19.95 8.55 -8.33
CA GLU A 138 -20.23 7.13 -8.11
C GLU A 138 -19.55 6.25 -9.18
N GLU A 139 -19.49 6.73 -10.42
CA GLU A 139 -18.85 5.99 -11.52
C GLU A 139 -17.33 5.91 -11.35
N GLU A 140 -16.67 6.98 -10.93
CA GLU A 140 -15.24 6.94 -10.61
C GLU A 140 -14.94 5.98 -9.44
N ILE A 141 -15.78 6.00 -8.41
CA ILE A 141 -15.67 5.09 -7.26
C ILE A 141 -15.84 3.63 -7.71
N ARG A 142 -16.83 3.33 -8.57
CA ARG A 142 -17.04 1.99 -9.14
C ARG A 142 -15.83 1.50 -9.93
N LYS A 143 -15.19 2.40 -10.69
CA LYS A 143 -13.97 2.09 -11.44
C LYS A 143 -12.82 1.71 -10.51
N VAL A 144 -12.57 2.50 -9.47
CA VAL A 144 -11.52 2.27 -8.48
C VAL A 144 -11.72 0.97 -7.70
N TRP A 145 -12.95 0.66 -7.29
CA TRP A 145 -13.27 -0.55 -6.52
C TRP A 145 -13.26 -1.86 -7.31
N GLY A 146 -13.01 -1.82 -8.61
CA GLY A 146 -12.82 -3.05 -9.39
C GLY A 146 -13.19 -2.94 -10.85
N GLY A 147 -13.94 -1.91 -11.27
CA GLY A 147 -14.28 -1.71 -12.68
C GLY A 147 -13.06 -1.69 -13.60
N ASN A 148 -11.98 -1.00 -13.17
CA ASN A 148 -10.73 -0.95 -13.91
C ASN A 148 -9.98 -2.29 -13.92
N PHE A 149 -10.02 -3.02 -12.82
CA PHE A 149 -9.45 -4.37 -12.76
C PHE A 149 -10.17 -5.31 -13.73
N PHE A 150 -11.50 -5.34 -13.72
CA PHE A 150 -12.27 -6.19 -14.62
C PHE A 150 -12.10 -5.80 -16.09
N ARG A 151 -11.93 -4.51 -16.40
CA ARG A 151 -11.55 -4.05 -17.75
C ARG A 151 -10.25 -4.70 -18.22
N VAL A 152 -9.21 -4.69 -17.39
CA VAL A 152 -7.91 -5.32 -17.70
C VAL A 152 -8.05 -6.84 -17.80
N PHE A 153 -8.71 -7.46 -16.82
CA PHE A 153 -8.87 -8.91 -16.78
C PHE A 153 -9.58 -9.45 -18.04
N LYS A 154 -10.64 -8.77 -18.49
CA LYS A 154 -11.35 -9.12 -19.72
C LYS A 154 -10.46 -9.04 -20.97
N GLN A 155 -9.57 -8.05 -21.05
CA GLN A 155 -8.61 -7.96 -22.17
C GLN A 155 -7.64 -9.15 -22.17
N VAL A 156 -7.19 -9.58 -20.99
CA VAL A 156 -6.34 -10.76 -20.83
C VAL A 156 -7.06 -12.02 -21.30
N GLU A 157 -8.31 -12.24 -20.89
CA GLU A 157 -9.13 -13.38 -21.31
C GLU A 157 -9.35 -13.40 -22.83
N MET A 158 -9.67 -12.26 -23.44
CA MET A 158 -9.85 -12.17 -24.89
C MET A 158 -8.58 -12.57 -25.66
N LEU A 159 -7.41 -12.11 -25.22
CA LEU A 159 -6.14 -12.47 -25.84
C LEU A 159 -5.79 -13.94 -25.66
N ALA A 160 -6.13 -14.52 -24.50
CA ALA A 160 -5.94 -15.95 -24.26
C ALA A 160 -6.79 -16.79 -25.22
N ASN A 161 -8.05 -16.41 -25.44
CA ASN A 161 -8.96 -17.13 -26.33
C ASN A 161 -8.63 -17.00 -27.82
N GLN A 162 -7.94 -15.94 -28.24
CA GLN A 162 -7.47 -15.77 -29.62
C GLN A 162 -6.27 -16.64 -29.98
N ARG A 163 -5.60 -17.22 -28.97
CA ARG A 163 -4.41 -18.07 -29.13
C ARG A 163 -4.73 -19.56 -29.18
N ASN A 164 -5.99 -19.94 -28.97
CA ASN A 164 -6.52 -21.30 -29.10
C ASN A 164 -7.24 -21.46 -30.44
#